data_AF-C5R864-F1
#
_entry.id   AF-C5R864-F1
#
_cell.length_a   1.000
_cell.length_b   1.000
_cell.length_c   1.000
_cell.angle_alpha   90.00
_cell.angle_beta   90.00
_cell.angle_gamma   90.00
#
_symmetry.space_group_name_H-M   'P 1'
#
loop_
_entity.id
_entity.type
_entity.pdbx_description
1 polymer ?
#
loop_
_entity_poly.entity_id
_entity_poly.type
_entity_poly.pdbx_seq_one_letter_code
_entity_poly.pdbx_strand_id
1 'polypeptide(L)'
;MDKLNEIATIVGIVGTVSAWSIFKPITRWFQQRQLKKSERLTKAVEQATQPLIEAYEREHKKLVEELDKQKKASISVLHDRVYQEGRRLLKQGWATMDDIDNFLNMYQPYLDLGGNGTGEAMGHKVLDLPVSEGTDTLIQDAQRIHEERDKRKNNE
;
A
#
# COMPACT_ATOMS: atom_id res chain seq x y z
N MET A 1 23.00 23.68 73.12
CA MET A 1 22.00 23.71 72.05
C MET A 1 21.86 22.36 71.34
N ASP A 2 22.63 21.32 71.70
CA ASP A 2 22.73 20.10 70.89
C ASP A 2 21.66 19.03 71.17
N LYS A 3 21.23 18.84 72.42
CA LYS A 3 20.28 17.76 72.78
C LYS A 3 18.86 17.96 72.22
N LEU A 4 18.41 19.20 72.06
CA LEU A 4 17.07 19.50 71.52
C LEU A 4 16.99 19.23 70.01
N ASN A 5 18.09 19.50 69.29
CA ASN A 5 18.16 19.26 67.85
C ASN A 5 18.28 17.75 67.55
N GLU A 6 18.97 17.01 68.42
CA GLU A 6 19.09 15.55 68.34
C GLU A 6 17.74 14.85 68.61
N ILE A 7 16.98 15.28 69.62
CA ILE A 7 15.63 14.78 69.90
C ILE A 7 14.66 15.14 68.76
N ALA A 8 14.72 16.36 68.22
CA ALA A 8 13.88 16.77 67.09
C ALA A 8 14.17 15.93 65.83
N THR A 9 15.43 15.59 65.58
CA THR A 9 15.85 14.74 64.46
C THR A 9 15.35 13.30 64.63
N ILE A 10 15.47 12.73 65.83
CA ILE A 10 14.99 11.38 66.14
C ILE A 10 13.45 11.30 66.03
N VAL A 11 12.73 12.29 66.56
CA VAL A 11 11.25 12.36 66.45
C VAL A 11 10.79 12.52 65.00
N GLY A 12 11.50 13.32 64.18
CA GLY A 12 11.23 13.46 62.74
C GLY A 12 11.47 12.17 61.94
N ILE A 13 12.53 11.41 62.26
CA ILE A 13 12.83 10.11 61.64
C ILE A 13 11.77 9.06 62.04
N VAL A 14 11.39 9.01 63.31
CA VAL A 14 10.34 8.09 63.80
C VAL A 14 8.98 8.41 63.15
N GLY A 15 8.65 9.69 62.97
CA GLY A 15 7.42 10.13 62.28
C GLY A 15 7.41 9.79 60.79
N THR A 16 8.54 9.88 60.09
CA THR A 16 8.63 9.54 58.66
C THR A 16 8.64 8.02 58.41
N VAL A 17 9.29 7.23 59.27
CA VAL A 17 9.28 5.75 59.20
C VAL A 17 7.89 5.17 59.48
N SER A 18 7.15 5.75 60.42
CA SER A 18 5.76 5.36 60.72
C SER A 18 4.80 5.82 59.61
N ALA A 19 4.96 7.04 59.09
CA ALA A 19 4.20 7.52 57.94
C ALA A 19 4.48 6.69 56.66
N TRP A 20 5.70 6.23 56.42
CA TRP A 20 6.08 5.36 55.29
C TRP A 20 5.31 4.04 55.24
N SER A 21 4.98 3.49 56.42
CA SER A 21 4.22 2.24 56.56
C SER A 21 2.74 2.41 56.21
N ILE A 22 2.19 3.62 56.36
CA ILE A 22 0.81 3.98 55.99
C ILE A 22 0.76 4.56 54.56
N PHE A 23 1.81 5.25 54.12
CA PHE A 23 1.93 5.86 52.81
C PHE A 23 2.11 4.83 51.69
N LYS A 24 2.87 3.75 51.94
CA LYS A 24 3.04 2.64 50.98
C LYS A 24 1.72 1.93 50.59
N PRO A 25 0.86 1.49 51.53
CA PRO A 25 -0.40 0.86 51.15
C PRO A 25 -1.36 1.84 50.49
N ILE A 26 -1.37 3.12 50.90
CA ILE A 26 -2.19 4.17 50.26
C ILE A 26 -1.74 4.43 48.82
N THR A 27 -0.43 4.58 48.58
CA THR A 27 0.10 4.81 47.22
C THR A 27 -0.05 3.57 46.35
N ARG A 28 0.16 2.36 46.87
CA ARG A 28 -0.15 1.10 46.17
C ARG A 28 -1.64 0.99 45.83
N TRP A 29 -2.53 1.32 46.75
CA TRP A 29 -3.97 1.35 46.51
C TRP A 29 -4.34 2.37 45.43
N PHE A 30 -3.75 3.58 45.49
CA PHE A 30 -3.99 4.63 44.51
C PHE A 30 -3.47 4.21 43.12
N GLN A 31 -2.27 3.64 43.03
CA GLN A 31 -1.70 3.07 41.81
C GLN A 31 -2.56 1.93 41.26
N GLN A 32 -2.96 0.97 42.09
CA GLN A 32 -3.86 -0.13 41.68
C GLN A 32 -5.21 0.40 41.20
N ARG A 33 -5.74 1.46 41.82
CA ARG A 33 -6.99 2.08 41.40
C ARG A 33 -6.84 2.80 40.05
N GLN A 34 -5.73 3.49 39.82
CA GLN A 34 -5.41 4.10 38.54
C GLN A 34 -5.25 3.05 37.44
N LEU A 35 -4.54 1.94 37.72
CA LEU A 35 -4.39 0.81 36.80
C LEU A 35 -5.74 0.14 36.45
N LYS A 36 -6.61 -0.09 37.45
CA LYS A 36 -7.96 -0.61 37.20
C LYS A 36 -8.82 0.36 36.39
N LYS A 37 -8.63 1.68 36.57
CA LYS A 37 -9.33 2.70 35.78
C LYS A 37 -8.83 2.71 34.33
N SER A 38 -7.52 2.66 34.10
CA SER A 38 -6.95 2.58 32.75
C SER A 38 -7.36 1.28 32.05
N GLU A 39 -7.34 0.13 32.72
CA GLU A 39 -7.77 -1.16 32.15
C GLU A 39 -9.25 -1.17 31.74
N ARG A 40 -10.12 -0.52 32.54
CA ARG A 40 -11.54 -0.36 32.19
C ARG A 40 -11.73 0.56 30.99
N LEU A 41 -10.96 1.65 30.93
CA LEU A 41 -10.99 2.58 29.81
C LEU A 41 -10.49 1.90 28.53
N THR A 42 -9.39 1.14 28.58
CA THR A 42 -8.90 0.40 27.41
C THR A 42 -9.93 -0.61 26.94
N LYS A 43 -10.54 -1.40 27.84
CA LYS A 43 -11.61 -2.34 27.48
C LYS A 43 -12.84 -1.66 26.89
N ALA A 44 -13.25 -0.52 27.44
CA ALA A 44 -14.39 0.25 26.92
C ALA A 44 -14.10 0.85 25.55
N VAL A 45 -12.88 1.37 25.33
CA VAL A 45 -12.44 1.87 24.03
C VAL A 45 -12.36 0.73 23.02
N GLU A 46 -11.72 -0.38 23.38
CA GLU A 46 -11.62 -1.59 22.56
C GLU A 46 -13.00 -2.09 22.13
N GLN A 47 -13.92 -2.26 23.09
CA GLN A 47 -15.30 -2.67 22.82
C GLN A 47 -16.05 -1.66 21.94
N ALA A 48 -15.83 -0.36 22.12
CA ALA A 48 -16.46 0.67 21.29
C ALA A 48 -15.88 0.71 19.87
N THR A 49 -14.58 0.40 19.70
CA THR A 49 -13.91 0.33 18.39
C THR A 49 -14.12 -1.00 17.69
N GLN A 50 -14.47 -2.06 18.42
CA GLN A 50 -14.68 -3.40 17.90
C GLN A 50 -15.62 -3.44 16.69
N PRO A 51 -16.85 -2.88 16.72
CA PRO A 51 -17.74 -2.91 15.55
C PRO A 51 -17.18 -2.11 14.36
N LEU A 52 -16.37 -1.08 14.60
CA LEU A 52 -15.71 -0.30 13.56
C LEU A 52 -14.59 -1.11 12.90
N ILE A 53 -13.75 -1.78 13.68
CA ILE A 53 -12.70 -2.66 13.18
C ILE A 53 -13.33 -3.80 12.37
N GLU A 54 -14.37 -4.44 12.88
CA GLU A 54 -15.09 -5.49 12.16
C GLU A 54 -15.73 -4.98 10.87
N ALA A 55 -16.30 -3.78 10.87
CA ALA A 55 -16.82 -3.16 9.64
C ALA A 55 -15.71 -2.90 8.62
N TYR A 56 -14.57 -2.37 9.08
CA TYR A 56 -13.40 -2.14 8.25
C TYR A 56 -12.85 -3.45 7.67
N GLU A 57 -12.71 -4.50 8.47
CA GLU A 57 -12.25 -5.81 8.02
C GLU A 57 -13.19 -6.43 6.98
N ARG A 58 -14.51 -6.29 7.16
CA ARG A 58 -15.50 -6.75 6.18
C ARG A 58 -15.38 -6.01 4.85
N GLU A 59 -15.30 -4.68 4.89
CA GLU A 59 -15.16 -3.87 3.68
C GLU A 59 -13.82 -4.11 2.99
N HIS A 60 -12.72 -4.18 3.77
CA HIS A 60 -11.41 -4.52 3.25
C HIS A 60 -11.40 -5.88 2.55
N LYS A 61 -12.02 -6.90 3.15
CA LYS A 61 -12.15 -8.23 2.55
C LYS A 61 -12.90 -8.17 1.21
N LYS A 62 -14.04 -7.48 1.15
CA LYS A 62 -14.80 -7.31 -0.10
C LYS A 62 -13.97 -6.61 -1.17
N LEU A 63 -13.29 -5.53 -0.81
CA LEU A 63 -12.44 -4.79 -1.74
C LEU A 63 -11.31 -5.67 -2.29
N VAL A 64 -10.66 -6.47 -1.44
CA VAL A 64 -9.62 -7.41 -1.89
C VAL A 64 -10.20 -8.47 -2.83
N GLU A 65 -11.38 -9.01 -2.53
CA GLU A 65 -12.06 -9.99 -3.42
C GLU A 65 -12.48 -9.37 -4.76
N GLU A 66 -12.96 -8.13 -4.76
CA GLU A 66 -13.31 -7.40 -5.98
C GLU A 66 -12.07 -7.08 -6.82
N LEU A 67 -10.98 -6.64 -6.19
CA LEU A 67 -9.70 -6.40 -6.85
C LEU A 67 -9.14 -7.68 -7.47
N ASP A 68 -9.25 -8.83 -6.80
CA ASP A 68 -8.84 -10.12 -7.37
C ASP A 68 -9.67 -10.51 -8.60
N LYS A 69 -10.99 -10.31 -8.56
CA LYS A 69 -11.87 -10.53 -9.73
C LYS A 69 -11.51 -9.60 -10.87
N GLN A 70 -11.28 -8.31 -10.59
CA GLN A 70 -10.88 -7.33 -11.59
C GLN A 70 -9.51 -7.70 -12.19
N LYS A 71 -8.54 -8.11 -11.36
CA LYS A 71 -7.24 -8.59 -11.80
C LYS A 71 -7.37 -9.74 -12.80
N LYS A 72 -8.18 -10.75 -12.48
CA LYS A 72 -8.44 -11.91 -13.35
C LYS A 72 -9.11 -11.52 -14.67
N ALA A 73 -10.06 -10.59 -14.63
CA ALA A 73 -10.70 -10.07 -15.83
C ALA A 73 -9.68 -9.32 -16.72
N SER A 74 -8.85 -8.45 -16.14
CA SER A 74 -7.78 -7.74 -16.85
C SER A 74 -6.78 -8.69 -17.51
N ILE A 75 -6.31 -9.73 -16.80
CA ILE A 75 -5.44 -10.75 -17.38
C ILE A 75 -6.09 -11.43 -18.58
N SER A 76 -7.39 -11.75 -18.49
CA SER A 76 -8.12 -12.44 -19.57
C SER A 76 -8.21 -11.57 -20.83
N VAL A 77 -8.49 -10.28 -20.68
CA VAL A 77 -8.55 -9.32 -21.79
C VAL A 77 -7.16 -9.10 -22.39
N LEU A 78 -6.14 -8.90 -21.56
CA LEU A 78 -4.77 -8.72 -22.02
C LEU A 78 -4.26 -9.97 -22.74
N HIS A 79 -4.56 -11.16 -22.23
CA HIS A 79 -4.24 -12.41 -22.89
C HIS A 79 -4.84 -12.47 -24.31
N ASP A 80 -6.14 -12.19 -24.45
CA ASP A 80 -6.78 -12.17 -25.77
C ASP A 80 -6.11 -11.16 -26.70
N ARG A 81 -5.85 -9.93 -26.22
CA ARG A 81 -5.23 -8.87 -27.03
C ARG A 81 -3.79 -9.22 -27.45
N VAL A 82 -2.96 -9.70 -26.53
CA VAL A 82 -1.59 -10.18 -26.79
C VAL A 82 -1.63 -11.30 -27.84
N TYR A 83 -2.57 -12.24 -27.74
CA TYR A 83 -2.64 -13.35 -28.68
C TYR A 83 -3.13 -12.91 -30.06
N GLN A 84 -4.08 -11.99 -30.13
CA GLN A 84 -4.56 -11.43 -31.41
C GLN A 84 -3.45 -10.67 -32.13
N GLU A 85 -2.81 -9.74 -31.42
CA GLU A 85 -1.76 -8.90 -31.98
C GLU A 85 -0.51 -9.73 -32.33
N GLY A 86 -0.11 -10.62 -31.43
CA GLY A 86 1.01 -11.53 -31.66
C GLY A 86 0.78 -12.44 -32.87
N ARG A 87 -0.41 -13.01 -33.04
CA ARG A 87 -0.73 -13.78 -34.26
C ARG A 87 -0.65 -12.93 -35.52
N ARG A 88 -1.09 -11.67 -35.47
CA ARG A 88 -0.99 -10.75 -36.61
C ARG A 88 0.48 -10.51 -36.99
N LEU A 89 1.32 -10.16 -36.02
CA LEU A 89 2.74 -9.88 -36.22
C LEU A 89 3.52 -11.12 -36.66
N LEU A 90 3.27 -12.28 -36.04
CA LEU A 90 3.90 -13.54 -36.46
C LEU A 90 3.51 -13.95 -37.88
N LYS A 91 2.26 -13.69 -38.28
CA LYS A 91 1.81 -13.92 -39.67
C LYS A 91 2.46 -12.93 -40.65
N GLN A 92 2.70 -11.69 -40.22
CA GLN A 92 3.42 -10.68 -40.99
C GLN A 92 4.90 -11.03 -41.15
N GLY A 93 5.52 -11.70 -40.16
CA GLY A 93 6.88 -12.22 -40.22
C GLY A 93 7.97 -11.18 -39.98
N TRP A 94 7.59 -9.94 -39.68
CA TRP A 94 8.45 -8.81 -39.31
C TRP A 94 7.61 -7.80 -38.53
N ALA A 95 8.25 -6.91 -37.78
CA ALA A 95 7.57 -5.85 -37.01
C ALA A 95 8.30 -4.50 -37.19
N THR A 96 7.58 -3.39 -37.10
CA THR A 96 8.20 -2.06 -36.92
C THR A 96 8.53 -1.81 -35.44
N MET A 97 9.28 -0.75 -35.13
CA MET A 97 9.44 -0.34 -33.73
C MET A 97 8.10 0.03 -33.07
N ASP A 98 7.19 0.67 -33.80
CA ASP A 98 5.85 1.00 -33.30
C ASP A 98 5.00 -0.25 -33.02
N ASP A 99 5.10 -1.27 -33.89
CA ASP A 99 4.43 -2.56 -33.67
C ASP A 99 4.93 -3.22 -32.38
N ILE A 100 6.26 -3.21 -32.16
CA ILE A 100 6.88 -3.76 -30.95
C ILE A 100 6.49 -2.95 -29.71
N ASP A 101 6.54 -1.62 -29.75
CA ASP A 101 6.15 -0.77 -28.62
C ASP A 101 4.68 -0.97 -28.24
N ASN A 102 3.78 -0.94 -29.23
CA ASN A 102 2.36 -1.20 -29.01
C ASN A 102 2.11 -2.60 -28.43
N PHE A 103 2.83 -3.61 -28.91
CA PHE A 103 2.76 -4.96 -28.36
C PHE A 103 3.27 -5.03 -26.91
N LEU A 104 4.39 -4.36 -26.60
CA LEU A 104 4.95 -4.31 -25.25
C LEU A 104 4.00 -3.61 -24.25
N ASN A 105 3.29 -2.57 -24.69
CA ASN A 105 2.31 -1.86 -23.87
C ASN A 105 1.15 -2.76 -23.37
N MET A 106 0.85 -3.85 -24.07
CA MET A 106 -0.13 -4.87 -23.62
C MET A 106 0.54 -6.10 -23.00
N TYR A 107 1.73 -6.48 -23.46
CA TYR A 107 2.44 -7.67 -23.00
C TYR A 107 3.07 -7.49 -21.61
N GLN A 108 3.66 -6.32 -21.31
CA GLN A 108 4.29 -6.09 -20.02
C GLN A 108 3.28 -6.11 -18.85
N PRO A 109 2.14 -5.40 -18.91
CA PRO A 109 1.13 -5.51 -17.85
C PRO A 109 0.58 -6.92 -17.70
N TYR A 110 0.51 -7.69 -18.79
CA TYR A 110 0.09 -9.08 -18.75
C TYR A 110 1.07 -9.97 -17.95
N LEU A 111 2.38 -9.79 -18.15
CA LEU A 111 3.42 -10.46 -17.37
C LEU A 111 3.35 -10.07 -15.89
N ASP A 112 3.24 -8.77 -15.60
CA ASP A 112 3.22 -8.24 -14.23
C ASP A 112 2.02 -8.77 -13.42
N LEU A 113 0.91 -9.05 -14.10
CA LEU A 113 -0.28 -9.62 -13.46
C LEU A 113 -0.18 -11.14 -13.22
N GLY A 114 0.87 -11.79 -13.73
CA GLY A 114 1.23 -13.19 -13.45
C GLY A 114 1.35 -14.09 -14.68
N GLY A 115 0.93 -13.62 -15.86
CA GLY A 115 1.00 -14.37 -17.11
C GLY A 115 0.25 -15.71 -17.11
N ASN A 116 0.06 -16.29 -18.29
CA ASN A 116 -0.12 -17.72 -18.47
C ASN A 116 0.94 -18.17 -19.48
N GLY A 117 1.67 -19.26 -19.23
CA GLY A 117 2.88 -19.58 -20.02
C GLY A 117 2.70 -19.61 -21.55
N THR A 118 1.47 -19.74 -22.06
CA THR A 118 1.13 -19.61 -23.48
C THR A 118 1.29 -18.19 -24.06
N GLY A 119 0.90 -17.15 -23.33
CA GLY A 119 1.07 -15.77 -23.80
C GLY A 119 2.53 -15.30 -23.69
N GLU A 120 3.29 -15.83 -22.73
CA GLU A 120 4.74 -15.60 -22.65
C GLU A 120 5.46 -16.17 -23.87
N ALA A 121 5.13 -17.41 -24.25
CA ALA A 121 5.68 -18.03 -25.46
C ALA A 121 5.31 -17.27 -26.75
N MET A 122 4.12 -16.65 -26.81
CA MET A 122 3.75 -15.74 -27.89
C MET A 122 4.63 -14.49 -27.89
N GLY A 123 4.77 -13.84 -26.74
CA GLY A 123 5.55 -12.62 -26.59
C GLY A 123 7.00 -12.79 -27.01
N HIS A 124 7.67 -13.85 -26.54
CA HIS A 124 9.04 -14.15 -26.97
C HIS A 124 9.17 -14.27 -28.48
N LYS A 125 8.26 -15.01 -29.14
CA LYS A 125 8.28 -15.16 -30.61
C LYS A 125 8.08 -13.85 -31.35
N VAL A 126 7.24 -12.94 -30.82
CA VAL A 126 7.01 -11.62 -31.41
C VAL A 126 8.25 -10.75 -31.26
N LEU A 127 8.89 -10.78 -30.09
CA LEU A 127 10.12 -10.01 -29.84
C LEU A 127 11.34 -10.53 -30.63
N ASP A 128 11.29 -11.79 -31.08
CA ASP A 128 12.30 -12.38 -31.96
C ASP A 128 12.08 -12.06 -33.46
N LEU A 129 11.02 -11.32 -33.82
CA LEU A 129 10.76 -10.96 -35.22
C LEU A 129 11.81 -9.95 -35.73
N PRO A 130 12.18 -10.01 -37.02
CA PRO A 130 13.05 -9.01 -37.62
C PRO A 130 12.38 -7.64 -37.59
N VAL A 131 13.14 -6.63 -37.15
CA VAL A 131 12.68 -5.25 -37.10
C VAL A 131 12.90 -4.60 -38.46
N SER A 132 11.83 -4.09 -39.06
CA SER A 132 11.89 -3.27 -40.27
C SER A 132 11.85 -1.79 -39.88
N GLU A 133 12.57 -0.94 -40.62
CA GLU A 133 12.44 0.52 -40.54
C GLU A 133 11.07 0.91 -41.11
N GLY A 134 10.03 0.80 -40.28
CA GLY A 134 8.73 1.38 -40.57
C GLY A 134 8.81 2.90 -40.51
N THR A 135 8.20 3.58 -41.46
CA THR A 135 8.10 5.04 -41.47
C THR A 135 7.29 5.50 -40.27
N ASP A 136 7.96 6.17 -39.34
CA ASP A 136 7.43 6.68 -38.07
C ASP A 136 6.52 7.91 -38.28
N THR A 137 5.36 7.68 -38.90
CA THR A 137 4.39 8.73 -39.25
C THR A 137 3.58 9.18 -38.05
N LEU A 138 3.35 8.29 -37.07
CA LEU A 138 2.53 8.58 -35.89
C LEU A 138 3.27 9.42 -34.85
N ILE A 139 4.58 9.23 -34.63
CA ILE A 139 5.35 10.11 -33.73
C ILE A 139 5.40 11.53 -34.30
N GLN A 140 5.56 11.66 -35.62
CA GLN A 140 5.52 12.97 -36.29
C GLN A 140 4.15 13.64 -36.13
N ASP A 141 3.06 12.89 -36.31
CA ASP A 141 1.70 13.41 -36.09
C ASP A 141 1.43 13.76 -34.62
N ALA A 142 1.92 12.95 -33.68
CA ALA A 142 1.77 13.20 -32.25
C ALA A 142 2.53 14.46 -31.81
N GLN A 143 3.77 14.64 -32.29
CA GLN A 143 4.57 15.85 -32.06
C GLN A 143 3.86 17.08 -32.62
N ARG A 144 3.35 17.01 -33.86
CA ARG A 144 2.57 18.10 -34.46
C ARG A 144 1.33 18.46 -33.63
N ILE A 145 0.56 17.48 -33.17
CA ILE A 145 -0.63 17.73 -32.33
C ILE A 145 -0.25 18.36 -30.99
N HIS A 146 0.87 17.94 -30.38
CA HIS A 146 1.35 18.53 -29.12
C HIS A 146 1.78 20.00 -29.32
N GLU A 147 2.56 20.27 -30.36
CA GLU A 147 2.96 21.63 -30.72
C GLU A 147 1.75 22.54 -31.02
N GLU A 148 0.73 22.02 -31.71
CA GLU A 148 -0.52 22.76 -31.95
C GLU A 148 -1.25 23.08 -30.65
N ARG A 149 -1.24 22.18 -29.67
CA ARG A 149 -1.88 22.40 -28.36
C ARG A 149 -1.12 23.44 -27.54
N ASP A 150 0.21 23.41 -27.59
CA ASP A 150 1.04 24.39 -26.87
C ASP A 150 0.95 25.78 -27.50
N LYS A 151 0.88 25.86 -28.85
CA LYS A 151 0.59 27.12 -29.56
C LYS A 151 -0.78 27.69 -29.21
N ARG A 152 -1.81 26.84 -29.03
CA ARG A 152 -3.13 27.30 -28.57
C ARG A 152 -3.09 27.85 -27.15
N LYS A 153 -2.42 27.17 -26.22
CA LYS A 153 -2.29 27.61 -24.82
C LYS A 153 -1.50 28.92 -24.68
N ASN A 154 -0.53 29.17 -25.55
CA ASN A 154 0.29 30.39 -25.51
C ASN A 154 -0.39 31.59 -26.20
N ASN A 155 -1.50 31.38 -26.90
CA ASN A 155 -2.30 32.42 -27.56
C ASN A 155 -3.61 32.75 -26.81
N GLU A 156 -3.86 32.14 -25.66
CA GLU A 156 -4.93 32.47 -24.69
C GLU A 156 -4.35 33.29 -23.52
#